data_AF-A0A7K0FFT5-F1
#
_entry.id   AF-A0A7K0FFT5-F1
#
_cell.length_a   1.000
_cell.length_b   1.000
_cell.length_c   1.000
_cell.angle_alpha   90.00
_cell.angle_beta   90.00
_cell.angle_gamma   90.00
#
_symmetry.space_group_name_H-M   'P 1'
#
loop_
_entity.id
_entity.type
_entity.pdbx_description
1 polymer ?
#
loop_
_entity_poly.entity_id
_entity_poly.type
_entity_poly.pdbx_seq_one_letter_code
_entity_poly.pdbx_strand_id
1 'polypeptide(L)'
;MNIFPIQYYEIELLNDSSKALSELEKNTMITDSLTSEWTKKAFIGQVSENGFKIISSESGRGAFCVLSGKLESKKGSVEIRINKAFRVMLSIVFLFPIVGFIVSFFIHETEVSISLIIPTLMSVVVFRFILTEIAFRIISRNGLKKLTEIIGITKLKISKAQNT
;
A
#
# COMPACT_ATOMS: atom_id res chain seq x y z
N MET A 1 -11.01 2.91 13.87
CA MET A 1 -10.89 3.40 12.47
C MET A 1 -9.45 3.28 12.00
N ASN A 2 -9.22 2.64 10.86
CA ASN A 2 -7.89 2.60 10.25
C ASN A 2 -7.59 3.93 9.58
N ILE A 3 -6.50 4.59 9.98
CA ILE A 3 -6.09 5.90 9.44
C ILE A 3 -5.59 5.79 7.98
N PHE A 4 -5.13 4.60 7.59
CA PHE A 4 -4.60 4.30 6.26
C PHE A 4 -5.45 3.23 5.59
N PRO A 5 -5.57 3.27 4.24
CA PRO A 5 -6.36 2.31 3.52
C PRO A 5 -5.75 0.90 3.55
N ILE A 6 -6.64 -0.08 3.58
CA ILE A 6 -6.35 -1.52 3.54
C ILE A 6 -7.39 -2.16 2.63
N GLN A 7 -6.99 -3.14 1.83
CA GLN A 7 -7.88 -3.92 0.99
C GLN A 7 -7.67 -5.40 1.24
N TYR A 8 -8.78 -6.14 1.28
CA TYR A 8 -8.79 -7.59 1.43
C TYR A 8 -9.46 -8.22 0.21
N TYR A 9 -8.83 -9.26 -0.32
CA TYR A 9 -9.30 -10.02 -1.46
C TYR A 9 -9.36 -11.49 -1.10
N GLU A 10 -10.46 -12.14 -1.46
CA GLU A 10 -10.52 -13.59 -1.61
C GLU A 10 -10.20 -13.93 -3.07
N ILE A 11 -9.37 -14.95 -3.26
CA ILE A 11 -8.87 -15.33 -4.57
C ILE A 11 -9.08 -16.83 -4.83
N GLU A 12 -9.35 -17.16 -6.09
CA GLU A 12 -9.30 -18.53 -6.60
C GLU A 12 -8.13 -18.63 -7.60
N LEU A 13 -7.40 -19.73 -7.54
CA LEU A 13 -6.20 -19.98 -8.35
C LEU A 13 -6.52 -20.93 -9.50
N LEU A 14 -5.82 -20.78 -10.61
CA LEU A 14 -5.85 -21.70 -11.75
C LEU A 14 -5.25 -23.06 -11.35
N ASN A 15 -4.11 -23.01 -10.67
CA ASN A 15 -3.35 -24.17 -10.21
C ASN A 15 -3.43 -24.31 -8.69
N ASP A 16 -2.86 -25.39 -8.14
CA ASP A 16 -2.71 -25.52 -6.71
C ASP A 16 -1.74 -24.48 -6.12
N SER A 17 -1.99 -24.11 -4.87
CA SER A 17 -1.21 -23.23 -3.99
C SER A 17 0.29 -23.51 -4.05
N SER A 18 0.72 -24.77 -4.03
CA SER A 18 2.14 -25.12 -4.11
C SER A 18 2.79 -24.63 -5.41
N LYS A 19 2.12 -24.82 -6.56
CA LYS A 19 2.60 -24.35 -7.85
C LYS A 19 2.56 -22.82 -7.94
N ALA A 20 1.50 -22.21 -7.42
CA ALA A 20 1.34 -20.76 -7.37
C ALA A 20 2.46 -20.08 -6.55
N LEU A 21 2.80 -20.64 -5.38
CA LEU A 21 3.88 -20.14 -4.52
C LEU A 21 5.26 -20.38 -5.13
N SER A 22 5.48 -21.53 -5.77
CA SER A 22 6.74 -21.79 -6.48
C SER A 22 6.97 -20.80 -7.62
N GLU A 23 5.93 -20.47 -8.41
CA GLU A 23 6.04 -19.44 -9.44
C GLU A 23 6.24 -18.03 -8.85
N LEU A 24 5.59 -17.73 -7.73
CA LEU A 24 5.81 -16.47 -7.02
C LEU A 24 7.25 -16.35 -6.53
N GLU A 25 7.80 -17.41 -5.92
CA GLU A 25 9.16 -17.47 -5.41
C GLU A 25 10.18 -17.25 -6.53
N LYS A 26 10.02 -17.91 -7.69
CA LYS A 26 10.86 -17.69 -8.88
C LYS A 26 10.86 -16.24 -9.35
N ASN A 27 9.75 -15.52 -9.15
CA ASN A 27 9.57 -14.13 -9.56
C ASN A 27 9.80 -13.11 -8.44
N THR A 28 10.26 -13.56 -7.28
CA THR A 28 10.52 -12.72 -6.10
C THR A 28 12.01 -12.73 -5.77
N MET A 29 12.55 -11.55 -5.45
CA MET A 29 13.85 -11.45 -4.80
C MET A 29 13.66 -11.71 -3.31
N ILE A 30 14.14 -12.85 -2.82
CA ILE A 30 13.92 -13.27 -1.44
C ILE A 30 14.78 -12.45 -0.48
N THR A 31 14.12 -11.79 0.46
CA THR A 31 14.74 -10.99 1.52
C THR A 31 13.73 -10.74 2.65
N ASP A 32 14.24 -10.50 3.84
CA ASP A 32 13.44 -10.06 4.99
C ASP A 32 13.11 -8.56 4.93
N SER A 33 13.88 -7.79 4.16
CA SER A 33 13.67 -6.35 3.98
C SER A 33 12.57 -6.07 2.95
N LEU A 34 11.53 -5.33 3.35
CA LEU A 34 10.51 -4.81 2.43
C LEU A 34 10.90 -3.41 1.97
N THR A 35 12.08 -3.31 1.37
CA THR A 35 12.70 -2.09 0.86
C THR A 35 12.85 -2.18 -0.66
N SER A 36 12.71 -1.04 -1.34
CA SER A 36 12.94 -0.99 -2.79
C SER A 36 14.42 -1.22 -3.05
N GLU A 37 14.71 -2.21 -3.90
CA GLU A 37 16.05 -2.51 -4.37
C GLU A 37 16.01 -2.72 -5.88
N TRP A 38 17.12 -2.43 -6.55
CA TRP A 38 17.19 -2.61 -7.99
C TRP A 38 17.26 -4.10 -8.33
N THR A 39 16.23 -4.60 -9.00
CA THR A 39 16.14 -6.02 -9.38
C THR A 39 15.36 -6.22 -10.67
N LYS A 40 15.65 -7.32 -11.37
CA LYS A 40 14.88 -7.77 -12.54
C LYS A 40 13.66 -8.62 -12.15
N LYS A 41 13.54 -8.99 -10.87
CA LYS A 41 12.39 -9.74 -10.34
C LYS A 41 11.15 -8.86 -10.30
N ALA A 42 9.96 -9.46 -10.28
CA ALA A 42 8.70 -8.71 -10.20
C ALA A 42 8.38 -8.22 -8.79
N PHE A 43 8.87 -8.95 -7.79
CA PHE A 43 8.62 -8.69 -6.38
C PHE A 43 9.89 -8.78 -5.54
N ILE A 44 9.82 -8.22 -4.34
CA ILE A 44 10.83 -8.31 -3.29
C ILE A 44 10.13 -8.72 -1.99
N GLY A 45 10.67 -9.66 -1.24
CA GLY A 45 10.16 -10.03 0.08
C GLY A 45 10.22 -11.52 0.36
N GLN A 46 9.22 -12.05 1.06
CA GLN A 46 9.21 -13.40 1.61
C GLN A 46 8.13 -14.25 0.93
N VAL A 47 8.48 -15.49 0.60
CA VAL A 47 7.55 -16.54 0.18
C VAL A 47 7.80 -17.76 1.06
N SER A 48 6.72 -18.39 1.54
CA SER A 48 6.72 -19.52 2.47
C SER A 48 5.75 -20.59 1.98
N GLU A 49 5.75 -21.78 2.59
CA GLU A 49 4.90 -22.90 2.16
C GLU A 49 3.41 -22.58 2.01
N ASN A 50 2.86 -21.69 2.84
CA ASN A 50 1.42 -21.40 2.89
C ASN A 50 1.08 -19.94 2.57
N GLY A 51 2.06 -19.13 2.12
CA GLY A 51 1.80 -17.71 1.93
C GLY A 51 3.02 -16.88 1.62
N PHE A 52 2.80 -15.57 1.54
CA PHE A 52 3.82 -14.62 1.11
C PHE A 52 3.61 -13.25 1.74
N LYS A 53 4.67 -12.46 1.74
CA LYS A 53 4.67 -11.06 2.13
C LYS A 53 5.69 -10.31 1.27
N ILE A 54 5.19 -9.54 0.30
CA ILE A 54 6.00 -8.98 -0.77
C ILE A 54 5.64 -7.52 -1.04
N ILE A 55 6.55 -6.82 -1.69
CA ILE A 55 6.34 -5.53 -2.32
C ILE A 55 6.65 -5.64 -3.82
N SER A 56 6.09 -4.76 -4.63
CA SER A 56 6.47 -4.67 -6.05
C SER A 56 7.91 -4.16 -6.15
N SER A 57 8.66 -4.67 -7.13
CA SER A 57 10.03 -4.19 -7.44
C SER A 57 10.05 -2.90 -8.27
N GLU A 58 8.89 -2.34 -8.63
CA GLU A 58 8.82 -1.10 -9.41
C GLU A 58 9.54 0.05 -8.71
N SER A 59 10.52 0.63 -9.41
CA SER A 59 11.29 1.76 -8.92
C SER A 59 10.41 2.92 -8.45
N GLY A 60 10.68 3.43 -7.25
CA GLY A 60 10.06 4.62 -6.68
C GLY A 60 8.66 4.45 -6.09
N ARG A 61 7.89 3.42 -6.48
CA ARG A 61 6.50 3.22 -6.00
C ARG A 61 6.23 1.81 -5.47
N GLY A 62 7.04 0.83 -5.83
CA GLY A 62 6.75 -0.58 -5.55
C GLY A 62 6.73 -0.93 -4.06
N ALA A 63 7.55 -0.25 -3.25
CA ALA A 63 7.61 -0.43 -1.81
C ALA A 63 6.46 0.24 -1.02
N PHE A 64 5.61 1.04 -1.68
CA PHE A 64 4.53 1.78 -1.02
C PHE A 64 3.46 0.86 -0.44
N CYS A 65 3.09 -0.20 -1.17
CA CYS A 65 2.13 -1.21 -0.73
C CYS A 65 2.83 -2.54 -0.45
N VAL A 66 2.47 -3.17 0.65
CA VAL A 66 2.81 -4.56 0.97
C VAL A 66 1.61 -5.43 0.63
N LEU A 67 1.85 -6.47 -0.17
CA LEU A 67 0.89 -7.52 -0.47
C LEU A 67 1.24 -8.72 0.42
N SER A 68 0.31 -9.12 1.27
CA SER A 68 0.44 -10.29 2.15
C SER A 68 -0.64 -11.28 1.78
N GLY A 69 -0.29 -12.53 1.56
CA GLY A 69 -1.26 -13.54 1.17
C GLY A 69 -1.08 -14.87 1.89
N LYS A 70 -2.18 -15.60 2.01
CA LYS A 70 -2.22 -17.00 2.45
C LYS A 70 -2.95 -17.81 1.39
N LEU A 71 -2.36 -18.92 0.97
CA LEU A 71 -2.90 -19.78 -0.07
C LEU A 71 -3.10 -21.19 0.50
N GLU A 72 -4.23 -21.80 0.16
CA GLU A 72 -4.56 -23.15 0.56
C GLU A 72 -5.31 -23.86 -0.58
N SER A 73 -4.73 -24.94 -1.10
CA SER A 73 -5.26 -25.65 -2.26
C SER A 73 -5.48 -24.69 -3.45
N LYS A 74 -6.72 -24.46 -3.90
CA LYS A 74 -7.03 -23.54 -5.00
C LYS A 74 -7.59 -22.18 -4.55
N LYS A 75 -7.59 -21.90 -3.25
CA LYS A 75 -8.16 -20.68 -2.68
C LYS A 75 -7.11 -19.92 -1.90
N GLY A 76 -7.40 -18.66 -1.62
CA GLY A 76 -6.54 -17.86 -0.76
C GLY A 76 -7.12 -16.50 -0.42
N SER A 77 -6.38 -15.79 0.41
CA SER A 77 -6.67 -14.42 0.79
C SER A 77 -5.46 -13.53 0.54
N VAL A 78 -5.68 -12.32 0.04
CA VAL A 78 -4.64 -11.30 -0.15
C VAL A 78 -5.05 -10.02 0.58
N GLU A 79 -4.21 -9.57 1.51
CA GLU A 79 -4.26 -8.28 2.16
C GLU A 79 -3.28 -7.32 1.45
N ILE A 80 -3.75 -6.14 1.08
CA ILE A 80 -2.92 -5.06 0.56
C ILE A 80 -3.00 -3.89 1.53
N ARG A 81 -1.85 -3.40 1.98
CA ARG A 81 -1.75 -2.29 2.93
C ARG A 81 -0.56 -1.41 2.63
N ILE A 82 -0.60 -0.17 3.10
CA ILE A 82 0.58 0.71 3.02
C ILE A 82 1.71 0.14 3.90
N ASN A 83 2.93 0.14 3.38
CA ASN A 83 4.13 -0.26 4.10
C ASN A 83 4.31 0.61 5.36
N LYS A 84 4.79 0.01 6.46
CA LYS A 84 4.94 0.69 7.76
C LYS A 84 5.82 1.93 7.67
N ALA A 85 6.91 1.87 6.89
CA ALA A 85 7.80 3.02 6.69
C ALA A 85 7.06 4.19 6.02
N PHE A 86 6.27 3.92 4.98
CA PHE A 86 5.47 4.94 4.30
C PHE A 86 4.33 5.48 5.17
N ARG A 87 3.74 4.66 6.06
CA ARG A 87 2.77 5.16 7.04
C ARG A 87 3.40 6.22 7.96
N VAL A 88 4.58 5.93 8.51
CA VAL A 88 5.30 6.89 9.36
C VAL A 88 5.66 8.15 8.58
N MET A 89 6.21 7.99 7.37
CA MET A 89 6.57 9.12 6.50
C MET A 89 5.36 10.01 6.18
N LEU A 90 4.23 9.42 5.78
CA LEU A 90 2.99 10.15 5.49
C LEU A 90 2.44 10.86 6.74
N SER A 91 2.49 10.22 7.90
CA SER A 91 2.09 10.85 9.16
C SER A 91 2.90 12.11 9.46
N ILE A 92 4.21 12.12 9.16
CA ILE A 92 5.05 13.31 9.31
C ILE A 92 4.66 14.38 8.26
N VAL A 93 4.49 13.99 7.00
CA VAL A 93 4.10 14.91 5.92
C VAL A 93 2.76 15.59 6.20
N PHE A 94 1.81 14.89 6.80
CA PHE A 94 0.49 15.46 7.14
C PHE A 94 0.56 16.55 8.22
N LEU A 95 1.67 16.67 8.96
CA LEU A 95 1.87 17.75 9.93
C LEU A 95 2.37 19.03 9.27
N PHE A 96 2.90 18.98 8.04
CA PHE A 96 3.46 20.17 7.38
C PHE A 96 2.48 21.34 7.22
N PRO A 97 1.20 21.13 6.84
CA PRO A 97 0.25 22.23 6.83
C PRO A 97 0.04 22.88 8.20
N ILE A 98 0.04 22.08 9.26
CA ILE A 98 -0.13 22.56 10.64
C ILE A 98 1.09 23.38 11.05
N VAL A 99 2.29 22.88 10.77
CA VAL A 99 3.54 23.61 11.03
C VAL A 99 3.58 24.92 10.25
N GLY A 100 3.21 24.89 8.96
CA GLY A 100 3.14 26.09 8.13
C GLY A 100 2.15 27.13 8.67
N PHE A 101 0.99 26.68 9.17
CA PHE A 101 0.03 27.55 9.83
C PHE A 101 0.58 28.16 11.12
N ILE A 102 1.23 27.36 11.98
CA ILE A 102 1.85 27.85 13.22
C ILE A 102 2.90 28.92 12.91
N VAL A 103 3.78 28.67 11.94
CA VAL A 103 4.80 29.65 11.52
C VAL A 103 4.16 30.93 11.00
N SER A 104 3.12 30.80 10.17
CA SER A 104 2.38 31.95 9.64
C SER A 104 1.75 32.80 10.76
N PHE A 105 1.23 32.15 11.80
CA PHE A 105 0.65 32.82 12.97
C PHE A 105 1.65 33.66 13.76
N PHE A 106 2.93 33.28 13.81
CA PHE A 106 3.96 34.05 14.51
C PHE A 106 4.60 35.17 13.68
N ILE A 107 4.53 35.07 12.34
CA ILE A 107 5.21 36.02 11.43
C ILE A 107 4.26 37.10 10.93
N HIS A 108 2.99 36.76 10.69
CA HIS A 108 2.02 37.64 10.04
C HIS A 108 1.00 38.21 11.03
N GLU A 109 0.32 39.26 10.59
CA GLU A 109 -0.80 39.82 11.33
C GLU A 109 -1.93 38.80 11.52
N THR A 110 -2.60 38.89 12.66
CA THR A 110 -3.63 37.93 13.08
C THR A 110 -4.75 37.78 12.05
N GLU A 111 -5.13 38.85 11.35
CA GLU A 111 -6.16 38.82 10.30
C GLU A 111 -5.75 37.91 9.12
N VAL A 112 -4.49 38.00 8.70
CA VAL A 112 -3.93 37.14 7.65
C VAL A 112 -3.92 35.70 8.11
N SER A 113 -3.50 35.41 9.35
CA SER A 113 -3.46 34.06 9.88
C SER A 113 -4.85 33.43 10.02
N ILE A 114 -5.87 34.19 10.42
CA ILE A 114 -7.26 33.71 10.50
C ILE A 114 -7.77 33.27 9.12
N SER A 115 -7.46 34.03 8.07
CA SER A 115 -7.85 33.68 6.70
C SER A 115 -7.27 32.34 6.21
N LEU A 116 -6.13 31.91 6.78
CA LEU A 116 -5.44 30.67 6.41
C LEU A 116 -5.97 29.41 7.11
N ILE A 117 -6.87 29.53 8.09
CA ILE A 117 -7.44 28.38 8.80
C ILE A 117 -8.14 27.42 7.83
N ILE A 118 -9.04 27.94 6.99
CA ILE A 118 -9.81 27.12 6.03
C ILE A 118 -8.88 26.46 5.00
N PRO A 119 -7.97 27.17 4.31
CA PRO A 119 -6.98 26.56 3.42
C PRO A 119 -6.15 25.47 4.10
N THR A 120 -5.72 25.69 5.35
CA THR A 120 -4.93 24.73 6.12
C THR A 120 -5.74 23.45 6.36
N LEU A 121 -6.96 23.56 6.88
CA LEU A 121 -7.83 22.40 7.11
C LEU A 121 -8.12 21.65 5.81
N MET A 122 -8.42 22.37 4.73
CA MET A 122 -8.64 21.77 3.41
C MET A 122 -7.41 21.01 2.93
N SER A 123 -6.21 21.57 3.08
CA SER A 123 -4.97 20.90 2.69
C SER A 123 -4.74 19.62 3.50
N VAL A 124 -4.99 19.63 4.82
CA VAL A 124 -4.87 18.43 5.67
C VAL A 124 -5.81 17.34 5.18
N VAL A 125 -7.07 17.68 4.85
CA VAL A 125 -8.05 16.72 4.31
C VAL A 125 -7.60 16.17 2.96
N VAL A 126 -7.13 17.02 2.04
CA VAL A 126 -6.68 16.61 0.70
C VAL A 126 -5.46 15.70 0.77
N PHE A 127 -4.41 16.08 1.51
CA PHE A 127 -3.21 15.27 1.65
C PHE A 127 -3.49 13.94 2.34
N ARG A 128 -4.27 13.98 3.43
CA ARG A 128 -4.54 12.80 4.25
C ARG A 128 -5.44 11.81 3.55
N PHE A 129 -6.58 12.25 3.03
CA PHE A 129 -7.60 11.35 2.52
C PHE A 129 -7.54 11.20 1.02
N ILE A 130 -7.39 12.28 0.25
CA ILE A 130 -7.50 12.21 -1.21
C ILE A 130 -6.21 11.65 -1.83
N LEU A 131 -5.06 12.27 -1.55
CA LEU A 131 -3.80 11.88 -2.17
C LEU A 131 -3.35 10.47 -1.77
N THR A 132 -3.48 10.14 -0.48
CA THR A 132 -3.10 8.82 0.04
C THR A 132 -3.99 7.71 -0.52
N GLU A 133 -5.30 7.93 -0.59
CA GLU A 133 -6.25 6.97 -1.15
C GLU A 133 -6.00 6.74 -2.65
N ILE A 134 -5.78 7.81 -3.43
CA ILE A 134 -5.51 7.71 -4.86
C ILE A 134 -4.19 6.95 -5.09
N ALA A 135 -3.12 7.32 -4.40
CA ALA A 135 -1.83 6.65 -4.52
C ALA A 135 -1.94 5.16 -4.16
N PHE A 136 -2.63 4.85 -3.05
CA PHE A 136 -2.89 3.48 -2.63
C PHE A 136 -3.66 2.70 -3.69
N ARG A 137 -4.76 3.23 -4.25
CA ARG A 137 -5.56 2.55 -5.27
C ARG A 137 -4.77 2.25 -6.54
N ILE A 138 -3.95 3.18 -7.00
CA ILE A 138 -3.14 2.99 -8.22
C ILE A 138 -2.08 1.90 -7.98
N ILE A 139 -1.33 2.02 -6.89
CA ILE A 139 -0.20 1.12 -6.62
C ILE A 139 -0.69 -0.28 -6.23
N SER A 140 -1.73 -0.38 -5.40
CA SER A 140 -2.36 -1.67 -5.05
C SER A 140 -2.87 -2.41 -6.27
N ARG A 141 -3.56 -1.72 -7.19
CA ARG A 141 -4.08 -2.32 -8.43
C ARG A 141 -2.96 -2.84 -9.33
N ASN A 142 -1.87 -2.09 -9.47
CA ASN A 142 -0.71 -2.53 -10.26
C ASN A 142 -0.03 -3.76 -9.64
N GLY A 143 0.22 -3.73 -8.33
CA GLY A 143 0.80 -4.86 -7.62
C GLY A 143 -0.08 -6.11 -7.71
N LEU A 144 -1.39 -5.95 -7.53
CA LEU A 144 -2.36 -7.04 -7.60
C LEU A 144 -2.49 -7.61 -9.02
N LYS A 145 -2.46 -6.76 -10.05
CA LYS A 145 -2.46 -7.20 -11.45
C LYS A 145 -1.24 -8.07 -11.74
N LYS A 146 -0.03 -7.63 -11.37
CA LYS A 146 1.19 -8.44 -11.53
C LYS A 146 1.13 -9.75 -10.76
N LEU A 147 0.62 -9.71 -9.53
CA LEU A 147 0.46 -10.90 -8.71
C LEU A 147 -0.48 -11.90 -9.40
N THR A 148 -1.61 -11.41 -9.92
CA THR A 148 -2.62 -12.18 -10.64
C THR A 148 -2.01 -12.90 -11.85
N GLU A 149 -1.18 -12.19 -12.62
CA GLU A 149 -0.50 -12.74 -13.79
C GLU A 149 0.51 -13.83 -13.41
N ILE A 150 1.26 -13.66 -12.32
CA ILE A 150 2.32 -14.60 -11.90
C ILE A 150 1.75 -15.86 -11.25
N ILE A 151 0.81 -15.72 -10.30
CA ILE A 151 0.30 -16.87 -9.54
C ILE A 151 -0.97 -17.50 -10.16
N GLY A 152 -1.48 -16.89 -11.24
CA GLY A 152 -2.62 -17.39 -11.99
C GLY A 152 -3.95 -17.26 -11.23
N ILE A 153 -4.28 -16.07 -10.74
CA ILE A 153 -5.59 -15.83 -10.10
C ILE A 153 -6.69 -15.82 -11.18
N THR A 154 -7.72 -16.65 -11.02
CA THR A 154 -8.85 -16.76 -11.94
C THR A 154 -10.08 -15.99 -11.47
N LYS A 155 -10.30 -15.93 -10.17
CA LYS A 155 -11.35 -15.10 -9.57
C LYS A 155 -10.78 -14.26 -8.44
N LEU A 156 -11.25 -13.01 -8.41
CA LEU A 156 -10.87 -12.04 -7.41
C LEU A 156 -12.14 -11.40 -6.85
N LYS A 157 -12.38 -11.58 -5.56
CA LYS A 157 -13.55 -11.02 -4.86
C LYS A 157 -13.05 -10.12 -3.74
N ILE A 158 -13.49 -8.86 -3.73
CA ILE A 158 -13.22 -7.97 -2.60
C ILE A 158 -13.95 -8.53 -1.38
N SER A 159 -13.19 -8.85 -0.33
CA SER A 159 -13.77 -9.20 0.95
C SER A 159 -14.28 -7.91 1.59
N LYS A 160 -15.60 -7.74 1.68
CA LYS A 160 -16.24 -6.59 2.32
C LYS A 160 -16.09 -6.68 3.84
N ALA A 161 -14.86 -6.63 4.34
CA ALA A 161 -14.58 -6.41 5.75
C ALA A 161 -14.23 -4.92 5.97
N GLN A 162 -15.29 -4.13 6.14
CA GLN A 162 -15.36 -2.84 6.83
C GLN A 162 -14.52 -1.66 6.29
N ASN A 163 -15.13 -0.90 5.38
CA ASN A 163 -15.00 0.57 5.41
C ASN A 163 -16.03 1.09 6.42
N THR A 164 -15.58 1.36 7.64
CA THR A 164 -16.25 2.25 8.61
C THR A 164 -15.19 2.97 9.42
#